data_AF-A0A7I7JM67-F1
#
_entry.id   AF-A0A7I7JM67-F1
#
_cell.length_a   1.000
_cell.length_b   1.000
_cell.length_c   1.000
_cell.angle_alpha   90.00
_cell.angle_beta   90.00
_cell.angle_gamma   90.00
#
_symmetry.space_group_name_H-M   'P 1'
#
loop_
_entity.id
_entity.type
_entity.pdbx_description
1 polymer ?
#
loop_
_entity_poly.entity_id
_entity_poly.type
_entity_poly.pdbx_seq_one_letter_code
_entity_poly.pdbx_strand_id
1 'polypeptide(L)'
;MANRGSIGRGTRQARSRRRNRAVGTVASAGAVLAFGVMPLGHTPEAQADEFDWIADVFDMSAWVDDGGASDAVNWFDPASWSLDGLAGSAAADDFTTWAETWIYQPFHTMMQNWMQTDFGIVFRYVLNESFGNGQILIGNGADGYSGGTLEEAAGQPGGLWFGDGGDGGTTASGVGGAGGAAYFGNGGAGGDGTDGAAGGSGGSVAYIGIGGDGGAGGAGGPGGDGGWLFGSDGNAGSPG
;
A
#
# COMPACT_ATOMS: atom_id res chain seq x y z
N MET A 1 -72.05 5.00 29.09
CA MET A 1 -72.77 4.24 28.04
C MET A 1 -71.69 3.48 27.27
N ALA A 2 -71.41 2.22 27.60
CA ALA A 2 -72.10 1.00 27.13
C ALA A 2 -71.89 0.78 25.60
N ASN A 3 -71.49 -0.37 25.05
CA ASN A 3 -71.15 -1.72 25.55
C ASN A 3 -70.89 -2.64 24.31
N ARG A 4 -70.00 -3.65 24.44
CA ARG A 4 -69.98 -5.01 23.79
C ARG A 4 -70.00 -5.12 22.25
N GLY A 5 -69.40 -6.11 21.58
CA GLY A 5 -68.77 -7.41 21.87
C GLY A 5 -68.32 -7.98 20.48
N SER A 6 -67.75 -9.16 20.24
CA SER A 6 -67.43 -10.35 21.02
C SER A 6 -66.68 -11.37 20.12
N ILE A 7 -65.61 -11.97 20.65
CA ILE A 7 -65.36 -13.43 20.77
C ILE A 7 -65.24 -14.33 19.52
N GLY A 8 -64.10 -15.03 19.46
CA GLY A 8 -63.92 -16.34 18.81
C GLY A 8 -62.74 -17.14 19.43
N ARG A 9 -63.00 -17.89 20.51
CA ARG A 9 -62.23 -19.07 21.00
C ARG A 9 -62.63 -20.29 20.15
N GLY A 10 -61.89 -21.38 19.93
CA GLY A 10 -60.57 -21.85 20.37
C GLY A 10 -60.41 -23.38 20.13
N THR A 11 -59.23 -23.92 20.49
CA THR A 11 -58.88 -25.34 20.85
C THR A 11 -58.91 -26.39 19.72
N ARG A 12 -57.97 -27.36 19.60
CA ARG A 12 -57.49 -28.34 20.60
C ARG A 12 -56.08 -28.90 20.28
N GLN A 13 -55.42 -29.32 21.35
CA GLN A 13 -54.15 -30.04 21.47
C GLN A 13 -54.20 -31.48 20.94
N ALA A 14 -53.02 -32.04 20.61
CA ALA A 14 -52.63 -33.38 21.06
C ALA A 14 -51.09 -33.53 21.18
N ARG A 15 -50.63 -33.78 22.42
CA ARG A 15 -49.34 -34.39 22.82
C ARG A 15 -49.23 -35.82 22.22
N SER A 16 -48.09 -36.50 22.05
CA SER A 16 -47.06 -36.87 23.04
C SER A 16 -45.94 -37.74 22.42
N ARG A 17 -44.67 -37.37 22.69
CA ARG A 17 -43.48 -38.17 23.11
C ARG A 17 -43.17 -39.56 22.52
N ARG A 18 -41.88 -39.73 22.15
CA ARG A 18 -40.86 -40.65 22.77
C ARG A 18 -39.49 -40.34 22.13
N ARG A 19 -38.54 -39.68 22.83
CA ARG A 19 -37.38 -40.27 23.54
C ARG A 19 -36.77 -41.49 22.83
N ASN A 20 -35.50 -41.35 22.42
CA ASN A 20 -34.45 -42.31 22.78
C ASN A 20 -33.08 -41.60 22.77
N ARG A 21 -32.42 -41.65 23.93
CA ARG A 21 -30.98 -41.45 24.07
C ARG A 21 -30.33 -42.81 23.78
N ALA A 22 -29.25 -42.83 23.02
CA ALA A 22 -28.28 -43.92 23.05
C ALA A 22 -26.89 -43.29 23.04
N VAL A 23 -26.17 -43.52 24.14
CA VAL A 23 -24.72 -43.34 24.25
C VAL A 23 -24.07 -44.55 23.57
N GLY A 24 -23.04 -44.32 22.77
CA GLY A 24 -22.22 -45.38 22.18
C GLY A 24 -20.81 -44.87 21.97
N THR A 25 -19.95 -45.12 22.95
CA THR A 25 -18.48 -45.10 22.86
C THR A 25 -18.00 -46.21 21.91
N VAL A 26 -16.79 -46.07 21.36
CA VAL A 26 -15.78 -47.11 21.04
C VAL A 26 -15.18 -47.03 19.62
N ALA A 27 -13.84 -47.04 19.63
CA ALA A 27 -12.86 -47.53 18.65
C ALA A 27 -12.57 -46.76 17.35
N SER A 28 -11.39 -46.13 17.37
CA SER A 28 -10.45 -46.08 16.25
C SER A 28 -10.13 -47.48 15.71
N ALA A 29 -10.30 -47.70 14.40
CA ALA A 29 -9.61 -48.72 13.62
C ALA A 29 -9.61 -48.30 12.15
N GLY A 30 -8.42 -48.24 11.55
CA GLY A 30 -8.18 -47.71 10.21
C GLY A 30 -8.73 -48.59 9.09
N ALA A 31 -9.14 -47.93 8.00
CA ALA A 31 -9.35 -48.57 6.72
C ALA A 31 -8.03 -48.51 5.93
N VAL A 32 -7.38 -49.66 5.76
CA VAL A 32 -6.33 -49.85 4.75
C VAL A 32 -7.04 -50.12 3.42
N LEU A 33 -7.03 -49.14 2.52
CA LEU A 33 -7.37 -49.37 1.12
C LEU A 33 -6.11 -49.91 0.42
N ALA A 34 -6.11 -51.21 0.16
CA ALA A 34 -5.18 -51.83 -0.78
C ALA A 34 -5.56 -51.38 -2.20
N PHE A 35 -4.78 -50.48 -2.79
CA PHE A 35 -4.84 -50.18 -4.23
C PHE A 35 -3.92 -51.16 -4.96
N GLY A 36 -4.52 -51.92 -5.89
CA GLY A 36 -3.83 -52.86 -6.75
C GLY A 36 -2.90 -52.16 -7.74
N VAL A 37 -1.77 -52.80 -8.00
CA VAL A 37 -0.84 -52.45 -9.07
C VAL A 37 -1.48 -52.85 -10.40
N MET A 38 -1.86 -51.86 -11.22
CA MET A 38 -2.18 -52.00 -12.64
C MET A 38 -1.65 -50.79 -13.42
N PRO A 39 -1.34 -50.97 -14.71
CA PRO A 39 -0.21 -50.31 -15.38
C PRO A 39 -0.51 -48.89 -15.84
N LEU A 40 0.57 -48.11 -15.88
CA LEU A 40 0.76 -46.78 -16.48
C LEU A 40 -0.20 -46.50 -17.65
N GLY A 41 -1.23 -45.70 -17.37
CA GLY A 41 -2.11 -45.10 -18.36
C GLY A 41 -2.53 -43.73 -17.85
N HIS A 42 -1.74 -42.71 -18.24
CA HIS A 42 -1.98 -41.28 -18.07
C HIS A 42 -2.71 -40.88 -16.77
N THR A 43 -1.94 -40.82 -15.68
CA THR A 43 -2.25 -39.88 -14.61
C THR A 43 -2.29 -38.47 -15.23
N PRO A 44 -3.30 -37.63 -14.93
CA PRO A 44 -3.17 -36.20 -15.17
C PRO A 44 -1.82 -35.79 -14.59
N GLU A 45 -0.98 -35.14 -15.40
CA GLU A 45 0.22 -34.49 -14.90
C GLU A 45 -0.21 -33.68 -13.69
N ALA A 46 0.34 -34.03 -12.53
CA ALA A 46 0.28 -33.15 -11.38
C ALA A 46 0.77 -31.80 -11.89
N GLN A 47 -0.11 -30.81 -11.89
CA GLN A 47 0.17 -29.43 -12.26
C GLN A 47 1.17 -28.87 -11.25
N ALA A 48 2.42 -29.31 -11.33
CA ALA A 48 3.57 -28.62 -10.75
C ALA A 48 3.98 -27.45 -11.65
N ASP A 49 3.65 -27.53 -12.95
CA ASP A 49 3.94 -26.49 -13.95
C ASP A 49 3.15 -25.18 -13.73
N GLU A 50 1.97 -25.22 -13.08
CA GLU A 50 1.16 -23.99 -12.82
C GLU A 50 1.66 -23.17 -11.62
N PHE A 51 2.55 -23.72 -10.79
CA PHE A 51 3.15 -23.03 -9.66
C PHE A 51 4.67 -22.83 -9.81
N ASP A 52 5.23 -23.20 -10.97
CA ASP A 52 6.64 -23.00 -11.30
C ASP A 52 7.00 -21.51 -11.31
N TRP A 53 6.08 -20.64 -11.76
CA TRP A 53 6.24 -19.19 -11.67
C TRP A 53 6.30 -18.65 -10.23
N ILE A 54 5.70 -19.36 -9.26
CA ILE A 54 5.80 -19.01 -7.83
C ILE A 54 7.18 -19.39 -7.31
N ALA A 55 7.72 -20.54 -7.73
CA ALA A 55 9.08 -20.94 -7.39
C ALA A 55 10.13 -19.99 -8.01
N ASP A 56 9.94 -19.55 -9.26
CA ASP A 56 10.78 -18.55 -9.93
C ASP A 56 10.71 -17.16 -9.27
N VAL A 57 9.57 -16.80 -8.65
CA VAL A 57 9.42 -15.55 -7.88
C VAL A 57 10.15 -15.60 -6.54
N PHE A 58 10.28 -16.78 -5.92
CA PHE A 58 11.02 -16.96 -4.67
C PHE A 58 12.48 -17.39 -4.87
N ASP A 59 12.88 -17.70 -6.10
CA ASP A 59 14.27 -17.81 -6.47
C ASP A 59 14.88 -16.41 -6.65
N MET A 60 15.15 -15.78 -5.52
CA MET A 60 15.94 -14.55 -5.48
C MET A 60 17.33 -14.76 -6.08
N SER A 61 17.82 -16.01 -6.22
CA SER A 61 19.05 -16.33 -6.94
C SER A 61 18.91 -16.16 -8.46
N ALA A 62 17.73 -16.33 -9.06
CA ALA A 62 17.53 -16.02 -10.48
C ALA A 62 17.67 -14.52 -10.80
N TRP A 63 17.57 -13.66 -9.78
CA TRP A 63 17.77 -12.20 -9.88
C TRP A 63 19.18 -11.77 -9.40
N VAL A 64 19.91 -12.71 -8.77
CA VAL A 64 21.20 -12.50 -8.09
C VAL A 64 22.34 -13.29 -8.76
N ASP A 65 22.03 -14.24 -9.63
CA ASP A 65 22.97 -15.17 -10.28
C ASP A 65 23.32 -14.76 -11.72
N ASP A 66 23.69 -13.49 -11.89
CA ASP A 66 24.54 -13.07 -13.02
C ASP A 66 25.87 -12.48 -12.51
N GLY A 67 26.36 -12.96 -11.37
CA GLY A 67 27.61 -12.47 -10.76
C GLY A 67 27.61 -10.97 -10.37
N GLY A 68 26.45 -10.32 -10.50
CA GLY A 68 26.27 -8.88 -10.39
C GLY A 68 25.37 -8.46 -9.24
N ALA A 69 24.97 -9.34 -8.31
CA ALA A 69 24.15 -8.92 -7.17
C ALA A 69 24.83 -7.88 -6.28
N SER A 70 26.16 -7.90 -6.18
CA SER A 70 26.91 -6.80 -5.57
C SER A 70 26.88 -5.54 -6.43
N ASP A 71 26.88 -5.65 -7.76
CA ASP A 71 26.84 -4.52 -8.70
C ASP A 71 25.44 -3.90 -8.83
N ALA A 72 24.36 -4.69 -8.76
CA ALA A 72 22.98 -4.22 -8.78
C ALA A 72 22.58 -3.58 -7.44
N VAL A 73 22.98 -4.18 -6.32
CA VAL A 73 22.79 -3.59 -4.98
C VAL A 73 23.68 -2.34 -4.81
N ASN A 74 24.91 -2.34 -5.34
CA ASN A 74 25.72 -1.12 -5.42
C ASN A 74 25.13 -0.10 -6.37
N TRP A 75 24.50 -0.49 -7.49
CA TRP A 75 23.84 0.43 -8.41
C TRP A 75 22.69 1.18 -7.74
N PHE A 76 21.98 0.58 -6.77
CA PHE A 76 20.97 1.29 -5.98
C PHE A 76 21.56 2.18 -4.87
N ASP A 77 22.88 2.15 -4.64
CA ASP A 77 23.59 3.12 -3.81
C ASP A 77 23.93 4.35 -4.65
N PRO A 78 23.29 5.51 -4.45
CA PRO A 78 23.60 6.73 -5.20
C PRO A 78 25.05 7.19 -5.02
N ALA A 79 25.72 6.78 -3.93
CA ALA A 79 27.14 7.05 -3.70
C ALA A 79 28.05 6.23 -4.64
N SER A 80 27.57 5.12 -5.20
CA SER A 80 28.31 4.33 -6.20
C SER A 80 28.43 5.03 -7.56
N TRP A 81 27.54 5.98 -7.85
CA TRP A 81 27.52 6.72 -9.11
C TRP A 81 28.53 7.86 -9.15
N SER A 82 29.27 8.09 -8.06
CA SER A 82 30.36 9.09 -7.95
C SER A 82 30.01 10.44 -8.62
N LEU A 83 28.88 11.03 -8.22
CA LEU A 83 28.41 12.35 -8.69
C LEU A 83 29.02 13.54 -7.93
N ASP A 84 29.87 13.28 -6.93
CA ASP A 84 30.49 14.29 -6.05
C ASP A 84 31.28 15.36 -6.82
N GLY A 85 31.81 15.02 -8.01
CA GLY A 85 32.52 15.95 -8.89
C GLY A 85 31.65 16.80 -9.82
N LEU A 86 30.32 16.57 -9.84
CA LEU A 86 29.39 17.13 -10.82
C LEU A 86 28.31 18.02 -10.17
N ALA A 87 28.21 18.02 -8.84
CA ALA A 87 27.22 18.75 -8.07
C ALA A 87 27.17 20.25 -8.47
N GLY A 88 26.00 20.69 -8.94
CA GLY A 88 25.75 22.07 -9.38
C GLY A 88 26.17 22.39 -10.83
N SER A 89 26.49 21.37 -11.64
CA SER A 89 26.72 21.55 -13.08
C SER A 89 25.51 21.10 -13.90
N ALA A 90 25.30 21.73 -15.06
CA ALA A 90 24.21 21.36 -15.97
C ALA A 90 24.24 19.87 -16.41
N ALA A 91 25.42 19.23 -16.39
CA ALA A 91 25.55 17.80 -16.67
C ALA A 91 25.09 16.91 -15.49
N ALA A 92 25.17 17.38 -14.24
CA ALA A 92 24.54 16.69 -13.09
C ALA A 92 23.03 16.84 -13.12
N ASP A 93 22.52 18.00 -13.52
CA ASP A 93 21.07 18.23 -13.66
C ASP A 93 20.50 17.35 -14.77
N ASP A 94 21.21 17.24 -15.90
CA ASP A 94 20.84 16.37 -17.03
C ASP A 94 20.90 14.88 -16.66
N PHE A 95 21.92 14.47 -15.89
CA PHE A 95 22.02 13.09 -15.38
C PHE A 95 20.92 12.78 -14.36
N THR A 96 20.62 13.70 -13.45
CA THR A 96 19.56 13.54 -12.43
C THR A 96 18.21 13.41 -13.12
N THR A 97 17.93 14.27 -14.10
CA THR A 97 16.70 14.21 -14.91
C THR A 97 16.61 12.90 -15.71
N TRP A 98 17.72 12.45 -16.28
CA TRP A 98 17.79 11.18 -16.98
C TRP A 98 17.54 9.98 -16.06
N ALA A 99 18.20 9.94 -14.90
CA ALA A 99 18.05 8.87 -13.92
C ALA A 99 16.62 8.84 -13.36
N GLU A 100 16.03 10.00 -13.10
CA GLU A 100 14.63 10.11 -12.67
C GLU A 100 13.70 9.52 -13.74
N THR A 101 13.86 9.93 -14.99
CA THR A 101 12.98 9.54 -16.11
C THR A 101 13.09 8.07 -16.47
N TRP A 102 14.31 7.53 -16.50
CA TRP A 102 14.59 6.20 -17.07
C TRP A 102 14.83 5.11 -16.05
N ILE A 103 15.13 5.46 -14.79
CA ILE A 103 15.40 4.49 -13.72
C ILE A 103 14.32 4.58 -12.65
N TYR A 104 14.16 5.77 -12.04
CA TYR A 104 13.28 5.93 -10.90
C TYR A 104 11.79 5.79 -11.27
N GLN A 105 11.30 6.58 -12.23
CA GLN A 105 9.88 6.59 -12.60
C GLN A 105 9.36 5.20 -13.04
N PRO A 106 10.09 4.43 -13.88
CA PRO A 106 9.68 3.07 -14.23
C PRO A 106 9.67 2.11 -13.04
N PHE A 107 10.72 2.15 -12.20
CA PHE A 107 10.80 1.30 -11.01
C PHE A 107 9.70 1.62 -9.99
N HIS A 108 9.50 2.90 -9.71
CA HIS A 108 8.44 3.40 -8.85
C HIS A 108 7.07 2.93 -9.36
N THR A 109 6.79 3.13 -10.66
CA THR A 109 5.53 2.68 -11.29
C THR A 109 5.34 1.16 -11.19
N MET A 110 6.41 0.39 -11.43
CA MET A 110 6.39 -1.07 -11.28
C MET A 110 6.04 -1.48 -9.85
N MET A 111 6.66 -0.86 -8.85
CA MET A 111 6.39 -1.15 -7.43
C MET A 111 4.99 -0.73 -7.01
N GLN A 112 4.51 0.44 -7.45
CA GLN A 112 3.14 0.90 -7.21
C GLN A 112 2.09 -0.05 -7.83
N ASN A 113 2.36 -0.57 -9.02
CA ASN A 113 1.50 -1.56 -9.68
C ASN A 113 1.57 -2.93 -8.97
N TRP A 114 2.77 -3.38 -8.60
CA TRP A 114 2.94 -4.63 -7.87
C TRP A 114 2.17 -4.63 -6.54
N MET A 115 2.19 -3.52 -5.79
CA MET A 115 1.43 -3.37 -4.54
C MET A 115 -0.09 -3.50 -4.71
N GLN A 116 -0.60 -3.27 -5.92
CA GLN A 116 -2.02 -3.39 -6.28
C GLN A 116 -2.40 -4.79 -6.77
N THR A 117 -1.43 -5.67 -7.02
CA THR A 117 -1.70 -7.08 -7.37
C THR A 117 -2.23 -7.85 -6.16
N ASP A 118 -2.99 -8.93 -6.40
CA ASP A 118 -3.52 -9.79 -5.33
C ASP A 118 -2.41 -10.32 -4.42
N PHE A 119 -1.28 -10.74 -5.00
CA PHE A 119 -0.10 -11.15 -4.24
C PHE A 119 0.50 -10.00 -3.44
N GLY A 120 0.71 -8.83 -4.05
CA GLY A 120 1.28 -7.65 -3.38
C GLY A 120 0.43 -7.20 -2.19
N ILE A 121 -0.89 -7.25 -2.30
CA ILE A 121 -1.83 -6.94 -1.21
C ILE A 121 -1.65 -7.91 -0.03
N VAL A 122 -1.60 -9.21 -0.30
CA VAL A 122 -1.42 -10.21 0.77
C VAL A 122 -0.03 -10.10 1.39
N PHE A 123 1.00 -9.97 0.55
CA PHE A 123 2.39 -9.86 1.00
C PHE A 123 2.60 -8.65 1.90
N ARG A 124 2.18 -7.45 1.48
CA ARG A 124 2.32 -6.23 2.30
C ARG A 124 1.52 -6.31 3.59
N TYR A 125 0.35 -6.94 3.57
CA TYR A 125 -0.43 -7.17 4.79
C TYR A 125 0.35 -8.03 5.79
N VAL A 126 0.83 -9.21 5.37
CA VAL A 126 1.61 -10.10 6.24
C VAL A 126 2.87 -9.42 6.74
N LEU A 127 3.58 -8.71 5.87
CA LEU A 127 4.84 -8.04 6.19
C LEU A 127 4.64 -6.90 7.20
N ASN A 128 3.66 -6.02 6.97
CA ASN A 128 3.38 -4.90 7.86
C ASN A 128 2.91 -5.39 9.24
N GLU A 129 2.06 -6.41 9.30
CA GLU A 129 1.59 -6.97 10.57
C GLU A 129 2.69 -7.71 11.33
N SER A 130 3.54 -8.46 10.62
CA SER A 130 4.54 -9.32 11.26
C SER A 130 5.82 -8.58 11.64
N PHE A 131 6.20 -7.54 10.89
CA PHE A 131 7.50 -6.87 11.03
C PHE A 131 7.39 -5.35 11.19
N GLY A 132 6.22 -4.75 10.95
CA GLY A 132 6.06 -3.29 10.98
C GLY A 132 6.03 -2.69 12.38
N ASN A 133 5.76 -3.47 13.43
CA ASN A 133 5.69 -2.98 14.82
C ASN A 133 4.77 -1.75 14.99
N GLY A 134 3.65 -1.73 14.28
CA GLY A 134 2.70 -0.61 14.26
C GLY A 134 3.00 0.47 13.22
N GLN A 135 4.03 0.29 12.40
CA GLN A 135 4.36 1.14 11.27
C GLN A 135 4.05 0.43 9.95
N ILE A 136 3.82 1.22 8.90
CA ILE A 136 3.72 0.70 7.54
C ILE A 136 5.16 0.52 7.04
N LEU A 137 5.51 -0.68 6.58
CA LEU A 137 6.79 -0.92 5.91
C LEU A 137 6.62 -0.76 4.41
N ILE A 138 5.60 -1.39 3.84
CA ILE A 138 5.24 -1.26 2.43
C ILE A 138 3.80 -0.78 2.30
N GLY A 139 3.61 0.38 1.67
CA GLY A 139 2.31 0.94 1.36
C GLY A 139 2.29 2.46 1.36
N ASN A 140 1.36 3.04 0.62
CA ASN A 140 1.19 4.49 0.57
C ASN A 140 0.50 5.00 1.83
N GLY A 141 0.82 6.24 2.20
CA GLY A 141 0.12 7.00 3.22
C GLY A 141 -1.31 7.29 2.78
N ALA A 142 -2.21 7.40 3.75
CA ALA A 142 -3.58 7.85 3.49
C ALA A 142 -3.61 9.36 3.23
N ASP A 143 -4.44 9.78 2.27
CA ASP A 143 -4.67 11.19 2.02
C ASP A 143 -5.35 11.87 3.20
N GLY A 144 -5.06 13.15 3.37
CA GLY A 144 -5.70 14.04 4.30
C GLY A 144 -7.17 14.27 3.95
N TYR A 145 -8.00 14.35 4.98
CA TYR A 145 -9.43 14.61 4.87
C TYR A 145 -9.74 16.11 4.85
N SER A 146 -10.49 16.55 3.83
CA SER A 146 -10.92 17.94 3.72
C SER A 146 -12.15 18.27 4.57
N GLY A 147 -12.16 19.47 5.17
CA GLY A 147 -13.21 19.98 6.05
C GLY A 147 -13.01 19.64 7.53
N GLY A 148 -11.86 19.06 7.89
CA GLY A 148 -11.47 18.75 9.27
C GLY A 148 -10.50 19.77 9.87
N THR A 149 -9.82 19.33 10.93
CA THR A 149 -8.65 19.99 11.52
C THR A 149 -7.44 19.92 10.58
N LEU A 150 -6.38 20.67 10.89
CA LEU A 150 -5.13 20.63 10.12
C LEU A 150 -4.47 19.24 10.14
N GLU A 151 -4.59 18.54 11.26
CA GLU A 151 -4.03 17.19 11.41
C GLU A 151 -4.81 16.15 10.62
N GLU A 152 -6.14 16.30 10.53
CA GLU A 152 -6.98 15.45 9.67
C GLU A 152 -6.76 15.76 8.19
N ALA A 153 -6.49 17.03 7.84
CA ALA A 153 -6.16 17.43 6.47
C ALA A 153 -4.73 17.09 6.06
N ALA A 154 -3.85 16.69 6.98
CA ALA A 154 -2.50 16.28 6.63
C ALA A 154 -2.48 14.87 6.05
N GLY A 155 -1.80 14.72 4.92
CA GLY A 155 -1.47 13.42 4.34
C GLY A 155 -0.59 12.62 5.29
N GLN A 156 -0.87 11.33 5.41
CA GLN A 156 -0.11 10.43 6.26
C GLN A 156 1.19 10.00 5.57
N PRO A 157 2.23 9.66 6.35
CA PRO A 157 3.48 9.17 5.77
C PRO A 157 3.29 7.82 5.07
N GLY A 158 4.06 7.62 4.01
CA GLY A 158 4.21 6.33 3.33
C GLY A 158 5.02 5.32 4.15
N GLY A 159 5.18 4.13 3.58
CA GLY A 159 5.91 3.02 4.18
C GLY A 159 7.39 3.31 4.38
N LEU A 160 7.97 2.77 5.45
CA LEU A 160 9.39 2.94 5.78
C LEU A 160 10.34 2.31 4.75
N TRP A 161 9.89 1.28 4.03
CA TRP A 161 10.69 0.56 3.03
C TRP A 161 10.28 0.91 1.61
N PHE A 162 8.97 1.07 1.37
CA PHE A 162 8.46 1.61 0.11
C PHE A 162 7.04 2.15 0.29
N GLY A 163 6.75 3.29 -0.32
CA GLY A 163 5.42 3.82 -0.45
C GLY A 163 5.41 5.33 -0.44
N ASP A 164 4.41 5.89 -1.10
CA ASP A 164 4.28 7.33 -1.26
C ASP A 164 3.62 7.93 -0.04
N GLY A 165 3.91 9.19 0.23
CA GLY A 165 3.11 9.97 1.16
C GLY A 165 1.71 10.21 0.60
N GLY A 166 0.71 10.24 1.48
CA GLY A 166 -0.64 10.65 1.10
C GLY A 166 -0.71 12.14 0.79
N ASP A 167 -1.63 12.55 -0.06
CA ASP A 167 -1.82 13.97 -0.40
C ASP A 167 -2.47 14.72 0.77
N GLY A 168 -2.19 16.01 0.90
CA GLY A 168 -2.87 16.91 1.83
C GLY A 168 -4.28 17.25 1.34
N GLY A 169 -5.24 17.29 2.27
CA GLY A 169 -6.56 17.88 2.07
C GLY A 169 -6.62 19.35 2.47
N THR A 170 -7.81 19.91 2.63
CA THR A 170 -8.02 21.31 3.04
C THR A 170 -8.83 21.38 4.32
N THR A 171 -8.36 22.10 5.34
CA THR A 171 -9.07 22.24 6.62
C THR A 171 -10.44 22.90 6.50
N ALA A 172 -11.27 22.80 7.54
CA ALA A 172 -12.53 23.54 7.66
C ALA A 172 -12.34 25.07 7.57
N SER A 173 -11.19 25.56 8.03
CA SER A 173 -10.79 26.97 7.92
C SER A 173 -10.23 27.36 6.56
N GLY A 174 -10.09 26.41 5.64
CA GLY A 174 -9.61 26.67 4.29
C GLY A 174 -8.11 26.58 4.10
N VAL A 175 -7.31 26.34 5.14
CA VAL A 175 -5.86 26.13 5.03
C VAL A 175 -5.57 24.75 4.46
N GLY A 176 -4.65 24.65 3.51
CA GLY A 176 -4.15 23.38 2.98
C GLY A 176 -3.35 22.59 4.01
N GLY A 177 -3.61 21.29 4.09
CA GLY A 177 -2.85 20.35 4.90
C GLY A 177 -1.55 19.95 4.21
N ALA A 178 -0.52 19.61 5.00
CA ALA A 178 0.74 19.14 4.45
C ALA A 178 0.58 17.77 3.76
N GLY A 179 1.33 17.53 2.70
CA GLY A 179 1.49 16.21 2.11
C GLY A 179 2.31 15.28 3.02
N GLY A 180 2.07 13.99 2.91
CA GLY A 180 2.76 12.95 3.66
C GLY A 180 4.21 12.76 3.20
N ALA A 181 5.11 12.45 4.13
CA ALA A 181 6.49 12.13 3.79
C ALA A 181 6.65 10.71 3.25
N ALA A 182 7.73 10.46 2.50
CA ALA A 182 8.12 9.12 2.05
C ALA A 182 9.58 8.80 2.41
N TYR A 183 9.87 7.52 2.64
CA TYR A 183 11.24 7.04 2.81
C TYR A 183 11.86 6.68 1.45
N PHE A 184 11.25 5.68 0.80
CA PHE A 184 11.46 5.33 -0.61
C PHE A 184 10.12 5.45 -1.31
N GLY A 185 10.01 6.34 -2.29
CA GLY A 185 8.74 6.73 -2.89
C GLY A 185 8.59 8.24 -2.97
N ASN A 186 7.48 8.71 -3.53
CA ASN A 186 7.22 10.14 -3.69
C ASN A 186 6.57 10.73 -2.44
N GLY A 187 6.92 11.97 -2.11
CA GLY A 187 6.16 12.75 -1.14
C GLY A 187 4.77 13.08 -1.68
N GLY A 188 3.77 13.13 -0.79
CA GLY A 188 2.42 13.53 -1.17
C GLY A 188 2.36 15.03 -1.47
N ALA A 189 1.46 15.45 -2.36
CA ALA A 189 1.23 16.86 -2.62
C ALA A 189 0.64 17.55 -1.38
N GLY A 190 0.95 18.83 -1.18
CA GLY A 190 0.26 19.66 -0.21
C GLY A 190 -1.14 20.01 -0.69
N GLY A 191 -2.09 20.10 0.23
CA GLY A 191 -3.47 20.48 -0.09
C GLY A 191 -3.60 21.94 -0.46
N ASP A 192 -4.55 22.28 -1.33
CA ASP A 192 -4.81 23.67 -1.70
C ASP A 192 -5.50 24.46 -0.57
N GLY A 193 -5.20 25.75 -0.50
CA GLY A 193 -5.89 26.73 0.33
C GLY A 193 -7.14 27.31 -0.35
N THR A 194 -8.14 27.73 0.42
CA THR A 194 -9.27 28.54 -0.05
C THR A 194 -9.01 30.03 0.12
N ASP A 195 -9.91 30.92 -0.35
CA ASP A 195 -9.75 32.38 -0.28
C ASP A 195 -9.15 32.90 1.04
N GLY A 196 -8.01 33.59 0.92
CA GLY A 196 -7.24 34.16 2.02
C GLY A 196 -6.40 33.17 2.83
N ALA A 197 -6.46 31.88 2.53
CA ALA A 197 -5.76 30.82 3.23
C ALA A 197 -4.56 30.28 2.44
N ALA A 198 -3.56 29.79 3.18
CA ALA A 198 -2.35 29.23 2.61
C ALA A 198 -2.59 27.81 2.05
N GLY A 199 -1.86 27.46 1.00
CA GLY A 199 -1.67 26.07 0.59
C GLY A 199 -0.76 25.32 1.57
N GLY A 200 -0.90 24.00 1.59
CA GLY A 200 -0.09 23.10 2.41
C GLY A 200 1.26 22.82 1.77
N SER A 201 2.28 22.55 2.58
CA SER A 201 3.58 22.11 2.08
C SER A 201 3.49 20.70 1.48
N GLY A 202 4.25 20.44 0.41
CA GLY A 202 4.44 19.10 -0.09
C GLY A 202 5.26 18.21 0.85
N GLY A 203 5.08 16.90 0.71
CA GLY A 203 5.75 15.89 1.52
C GLY A 203 7.23 15.74 1.15
N SER A 204 8.11 15.64 2.15
CA SER A 204 9.54 15.39 1.93
C SER A 204 9.84 13.92 1.64
N VAL A 205 10.99 13.67 1.02
CA VAL A 205 11.51 12.31 0.82
C VAL A 205 12.84 12.15 1.54
N ALA A 206 13.03 11.00 2.22
CA ALA A 206 14.22 10.77 3.03
C ALA A 206 15.41 10.18 2.25
N TYR A 207 15.17 9.26 1.31
CA TYR A 207 16.24 8.52 0.62
C TYR A 207 16.17 8.64 -0.90
N ILE A 208 15.20 7.98 -1.53
CA ILE A 208 15.06 7.97 -3.00
C ILE A 208 13.60 8.23 -3.33
N GLY A 209 13.37 9.28 -4.11
CA GLY A 209 12.05 9.63 -4.61
C GLY A 209 11.98 11.03 -5.17
N ILE A 210 10.78 11.60 -5.20
CA ILE A 210 10.54 12.98 -5.62
C ILE A 210 9.73 13.66 -4.52
N GLY A 211 10.14 14.86 -4.11
CA GLY A 211 9.37 15.66 -3.16
C GLY A 211 7.98 15.97 -3.69
N GLY A 212 6.97 15.99 -2.82
CA GLY A 212 5.62 16.37 -3.22
C GLY A 212 5.53 17.85 -3.55
N ASP A 213 4.68 18.23 -4.51
CA ASP A 213 4.43 19.64 -4.79
C ASP A 213 3.72 20.33 -3.61
N GLY A 214 4.00 21.61 -3.37
CA GLY A 214 3.22 22.44 -2.46
C GLY A 214 1.85 22.77 -3.04
N GLY A 215 0.83 22.79 -2.20
CA GLY A 215 -0.53 23.17 -2.59
C GLY A 215 -0.63 24.65 -2.93
N ALA A 216 -1.53 25.01 -3.84
CA ALA A 216 -1.79 26.40 -4.19
C ALA A 216 -2.43 27.16 -3.01
N GLY A 217 -2.12 28.45 -2.90
CA GLY A 217 -2.86 29.35 -2.01
C GLY A 217 -4.21 29.71 -2.62
N GLY A 218 -5.21 29.95 -1.78
CA GLY A 218 -6.45 30.56 -2.27
C GLY A 218 -6.27 32.06 -2.52
N ALA A 219 -7.29 32.74 -3.05
CA ALA A 219 -7.17 34.14 -3.45
C ALA A 219 -6.63 35.05 -2.32
N GLY A 220 -5.48 35.69 -2.52
CA GLY A 220 -4.78 36.51 -1.50
C GLY A 220 -4.00 35.71 -0.45
N GLY A 221 -3.89 34.39 -0.60
CA GLY A 221 -3.15 33.47 0.25
C GLY A 221 -1.86 32.97 -0.41
N PRO A 222 -0.82 32.65 0.39
CA PRO A 222 0.43 32.11 -0.14
C PRO A 222 0.27 30.64 -0.57
N GLY A 223 1.02 30.21 -1.58
CA GLY A 223 1.19 28.77 -1.86
C GLY A 223 2.08 28.10 -0.81
N GLY A 224 1.98 26.77 -0.73
CA GLY A 224 2.83 25.95 0.12
C GLY A 224 4.21 25.70 -0.48
N ASP A 225 5.18 25.38 0.38
CA ASP A 225 6.51 24.98 -0.07
C ASP A 225 6.47 23.59 -0.71
N GLY A 226 7.34 23.33 -1.68
CA GLY A 226 7.56 21.98 -2.20
C GLY A 226 8.32 21.10 -1.22
N GLY A 227 8.13 19.78 -1.31
CA GLY A 227 8.83 18.78 -0.54
C GLY A 227 10.31 18.67 -0.96
N TRP A 228 11.19 18.46 0.00
CA TRP A 228 12.64 18.44 -0.22
C TRP A 228 13.22 17.02 -0.33
N LEU A 229 14.22 16.83 -1.22
CA LEU A 229 15.10 15.66 -1.28
C LEU A 229 16.52 16.04 -1.76
N PHE A 230 17.52 15.19 -1.47
CA PHE A 230 18.76 15.10 -2.27
C PHE A 230 18.46 14.60 -3.71
N GLY A 231 17.76 15.40 -4.53
CA GLY A 231 17.24 15.00 -5.84
C GLY A 231 16.36 16.10 -6.46
N SER A 232 15.24 15.73 -7.08
CA SER A 232 14.22 16.67 -7.55
C SER A 232 13.29 17.08 -6.41
N ASP A 233 13.31 18.38 -6.10
CA ASP A 233 12.39 18.99 -5.15
C ASP A 233 10.98 19.09 -5.77
N GLY A 234 9.97 19.01 -4.91
CA GLY A 234 8.61 19.37 -5.28
C GLY A 234 8.55 20.85 -5.66
N ASN A 235 7.63 21.20 -6.56
CA ASN A 235 7.38 22.58 -6.92
C ASN A 235 6.69 23.31 -5.77
N ALA A 236 7.01 24.59 -5.58
CA ALA A 236 6.22 25.42 -4.69
C ALA A 236 4.81 25.66 -5.28
N GLY A 237 3.82 25.72 -4.40
CA GLY A 237 2.46 26.08 -4.75
C GLY A 237 2.36 27.51 -5.25
N SER A 238 1.46 27.74 -6.21
CA SER A 238 1.20 29.10 -6.69
C SER A 238 0.45 29.92 -5.64
N PRO A 239 0.75 31.23 -5.48
CA PRO A 239 -0.12 32.11 -4.71
C PRO A 239 -1.44 32.35 -5.44
N GLY A 240 -2.51 32.63 -4.69
CA GLY A 240 -3.84 32.92 -5.23
C GLY A 240 -4.18 34.40 -5.33
#